data_AF-W8C1I2-F1
#
_entry.id   AF-W8C1I2-F1
#
_cell.length_a   1.000
_cell.length_b   1.000
_cell.length_c   1.000
_cell.angle_alpha   90.00
_cell.angle_beta   90.00
_cell.angle_gamma   90.00
#
_symmetry.space_group_name_H-M   'P 1'
#
loop_
_entity.id
_entity.type
_entity.pdbx_description
1 polymer ?
#
loop_
_entity_poly.entity_id
_entity_poly.type
_entity_poly.pdbx_seq_one_letter_code
_entity_poly.pdbx_strand_id
1 'polypeptide(L)'
;MYKICIKSYIYNGCDGFTMFKNAQILIDEDLCPELGLTIQNHFKAINIRSEKSDHHTKHRQSLVTLSRRHSMVQMLENLDLDGPSPIRKLSVGHQGKSVDILHTKRTKMFRRASLDDLEQASCDLAPAVQQRIIKIQDEEHFHHLLMKSEAFTKNSVITETEEE
;
A
#
# COMPACT_ATOMS: atom_id res chain seq x y z
N MET A 1 -11.30 -0.50 -15.10
CA MET A 1 -10.51 -1.55 -15.80
C MET A 1 -9.55 -2.18 -14.80
N TYR A 2 -9.52 -3.50 -14.65
CA TYR A 2 -8.62 -4.16 -13.69
C TYR A 2 -7.34 -4.62 -14.38
N LYS A 3 -6.22 -4.53 -13.65
CA LYS A 3 -4.94 -5.15 -14.03
C LYS A 3 -4.75 -6.40 -13.17
N ILE A 4 -4.36 -7.51 -13.78
CA ILE A 4 -4.13 -8.78 -13.09
C ILE A 4 -2.76 -9.32 -13.49
N CYS A 5 -2.05 -9.92 -12.52
CA CYS A 5 -0.83 -10.67 -12.78
C CYS A 5 -1.17 -12.16 -12.70
N ILE A 6 -0.94 -12.88 -13.80
CA ILE A 6 -1.20 -14.32 -13.90
C ILE A 6 0.02 -15.00 -14.53
N LYS A 7 0.19 -16.29 -14.28
CA LYS A 7 1.19 -17.10 -14.99
C LYS A 7 0.80 -17.24 -16.45
N SER A 8 1.78 -17.37 -17.35
CA SER A 8 1.56 -17.68 -18.76
C SER A 8 0.72 -18.94 -18.96
N TYR A 9 0.88 -19.94 -18.09
CA TYR A 9 0.01 -21.12 -18.00
C TYR A 9 -1.49 -20.76 -17.96
N ILE A 10 -1.89 -19.80 -17.11
CA ILE A 10 -3.28 -19.36 -16.97
C ILE A 10 -3.72 -18.53 -18.19
N TYR A 11 -2.84 -17.67 -18.72
CA TYR A 11 -3.10 -16.90 -19.94
C TYR A 11 -3.40 -17.81 -21.14
N ASN A 12 -2.69 -18.94 -21.25
CA ASN A 12 -2.89 -19.96 -22.26
C ASN A 12 -4.20 -20.76 -22.09
N GLY A 13 -5.02 -20.40 -21.10
CA GLY A 13 -6.32 -21.00 -20.80
C GLY A 13 -6.24 -22.42 -20.26
N CYS A 14 -5.13 -22.78 -19.63
CA CYS A 14 -5.02 -24.02 -18.88
C CYS A 14 -5.97 -23.98 -17.66
N ASP A 15 -6.28 -25.15 -17.10
CA ASP A 15 -7.24 -25.36 -15.98
C ASP A 15 -8.64 -24.75 -16.22
N GLY A 16 -9.03 -24.56 -17.49
CA GLY A 16 -10.32 -23.99 -17.85
C GLY A 16 -10.39 -22.47 -17.79
N PHE A 17 -9.27 -21.77 -17.54
CA PHE A 17 -9.20 -20.31 -17.50
C PHE A 17 -9.19 -19.66 -18.89
N THR A 18 -10.12 -20.06 -19.76
CA THR A 18 -10.17 -19.61 -21.15
C THR A 18 -10.50 -18.12 -21.32
N MET A 19 -11.10 -17.49 -20.30
CA MET A 19 -11.47 -16.07 -20.33
C MET A 19 -10.29 -15.10 -20.42
N PHE A 20 -9.07 -15.55 -20.10
CA PHE A 20 -7.86 -14.71 -20.17
C PHE A 20 -7.11 -14.82 -21.49
N LYS A 21 -7.49 -15.77 -22.36
CA LYS A 21 -6.89 -15.87 -23.69
C LYS A 21 -7.10 -14.57 -24.45
N ASN A 22 -6.04 -14.09 -25.10
CA ASN A 22 -6.02 -12.85 -25.86
C ASN A 22 -6.28 -11.57 -25.03
N ALA A 23 -6.19 -11.64 -23.70
CA ALA A 23 -6.18 -10.44 -22.88
C ALA A 23 -4.96 -9.56 -23.25
N GLN A 24 -5.11 -8.24 -23.12
CA GLN A 24 -4.01 -7.31 -23.38
C GLN A 24 -2.86 -7.57 -22.39
N ILE A 25 -1.69 -7.88 -22.93
CA ILE A 25 -0.46 -8.03 -22.15
C ILE A 25 0.09 -6.62 -21.89
N LEU A 26 0.20 -6.25 -20.61
CA LEU A 26 0.79 -4.97 -20.19
C LEU A 26 2.29 -5.09 -19.93
N ILE A 27 2.73 -6.25 -19.46
CA ILE A 27 4.13 -6.59 -19.16
C ILE A 27 4.33 -8.04 -19.59
N ASP A 28 5.35 -8.27 -20.40
CA ASP A 28 5.71 -9.60 -20.90
C ASP A 28 6.34 -10.47 -19.79
N GLU A 29 6.28 -11.80 -19.94
CA GLU A 29 6.91 -12.75 -19.02
C GLU A 29 8.42 -12.54 -18.94
N ASP A 30 9.07 -12.19 -20.06
CA ASP A 30 10.53 -11.95 -20.12
C ASP A 30 10.98 -10.71 -19.32
N LEU A 31 10.05 -9.78 -19.08
CA LEU A 31 10.29 -8.57 -18.28
C LEU A 31 9.90 -8.75 -16.81
N CYS A 32 9.26 -9.88 -16.47
CA CYS A 32 8.85 -10.17 -15.12
C CYS A 32 10.00 -10.81 -14.31
N PRO A 33 10.10 -10.52 -13.00
CA PRO A 33 11.03 -11.24 -12.16
C PRO A 33 10.62 -12.71 -12.02
N GLU A 34 11.59 -13.60 -11.91
CA GLU A 34 11.35 -15.03 -11.67
C GLU A 34 10.54 -15.21 -10.37
N LEU A 35 9.50 -16.04 -10.43
CA LEU A 35 8.51 -16.14 -9.36
C LEU A 35 9.13 -16.66 -8.05
N GLY A 36 9.97 -17.68 -8.12
CA GLY A 36 10.67 -18.24 -6.97
C GLY A 36 11.53 -17.20 -6.28
N LEU A 37 12.33 -16.46 -7.04
CA LEU A 37 13.16 -15.36 -6.55
C LEU A 37 12.33 -14.22 -5.98
N THR A 38 11.21 -13.87 -6.63
CA THR A 38 10.28 -12.85 -6.14
C THR A 38 9.73 -13.21 -4.76
N ILE A 39 9.31 -14.47 -4.58
CA ILE A 39 8.82 -14.98 -3.30
C ILE A 39 9.94 -14.96 -2.25
N GLN A 40 11.13 -15.46 -2.59
CA GLN A 40 12.28 -15.46 -1.67
C GLN A 40 12.67 -14.04 -1.24
N ASN A 41 12.75 -13.12 -2.19
CA ASN A 41 13.06 -11.71 -1.92
C ASN A 41 12.00 -11.08 -1.02
N HIS A 42 10.71 -11.37 -1.26
CA HIS A 42 9.62 -10.87 -0.43
C HIS A 42 9.75 -11.33 1.03
N PHE A 43 9.92 -12.63 1.26
CA PHE A 43 10.10 -13.16 2.62
C PHE A 43 11.40 -12.70 3.28
N LYS A 44 12.49 -12.56 2.51
CA LYS A 44 13.75 -12.00 3.02
C LYS A 44 13.57 -10.56 3.49
N ALA A 45 12.85 -9.75 2.72
CA ALA A 45 12.57 -8.35 3.08
C ALA A 45 11.72 -8.25 4.36
N ILE A 46 10.76 -9.17 4.56
CA ILE A 46 9.98 -9.27 5.81
C ILE A 46 10.89 -9.67 6.97
N ASN A 47 11.73 -10.70 6.81
CA ASN A 47 12.64 -11.17 7.86
C ASN A 47 13.63 -10.10 8.33
N ILE A 48 14.19 -9.34 7.40
CA ILE A 48 15.07 -8.19 7.70
C ILE A 48 14.36 -7.19 8.60
N ARG A 49 13.05 -7.02 8.42
CA ARG A 49 12.28 -6.06 9.19
C ARG A 49 11.77 -6.60 10.51
N SER A 50 11.34 -7.85 10.56
CA SER A 50 10.85 -8.49 11.79
C SER A 50 11.96 -8.81 12.80
N GLU A 51 13.19 -8.31 12.57
CA GLU A 51 14.37 -8.50 13.44
C GLU A 51 14.75 -9.97 13.65
N LYS A 52 14.24 -10.87 12.81
CA LYS A 52 14.59 -12.30 12.81
C LYS A 52 15.90 -12.58 12.08
N SER A 53 16.52 -11.55 11.51
CA SER A 53 17.83 -11.62 10.85
C SER A 53 18.91 -11.04 11.74
N ASP A 54 20.08 -11.69 11.76
CA ASP A 54 21.27 -11.28 12.51
C ASP A 54 21.85 -9.90 12.10
N HIS A 55 21.35 -9.31 11.01
CA HIS A 55 21.85 -8.05 10.46
C HIS A 55 20.75 -6.98 10.42
N HIS A 56 20.76 -6.11 11.41
CA HIS A 56 19.93 -4.89 11.42
C HIS A 56 20.52 -3.86 10.46
N THR A 57 20.00 -3.79 9.23
CA THR A 57 20.27 -2.65 8.35
C THR A 57 19.29 -1.52 8.65
N LYS A 58 19.83 -0.34 9.00
CA LYS A 58 19.04 0.90 9.08
C LYS A 58 18.61 1.38 7.69
N HIS A 59 19.31 0.95 6.64
CA HIS A 59 19.06 1.33 5.25
C HIS A 59 18.45 0.14 4.49
N ARG A 60 17.14 -0.04 4.66
CA ARG A 60 16.35 -1.02 3.89
C ARG A 60 15.32 -0.31 3.03
N GLN A 61 14.95 -0.94 1.92
CA GLN A 61 13.80 -0.49 1.16
C GLN A 61 12.52 -0.74 1.94
N SER A 62 11.58 0.19 1.77
CA SER A 62 10.27 0.12 2.40
C SER A 62 9.43 -0.98 1.75
N LEU A 63 8.66 -1.71 2.56
CA LEU A 63 7.74 -2.75 2.08
C LEU A 63 6.44 -2.14 1.51
N VAL A 64 6.22 -0.84 1.72
CA VAL A 64 5.07 -0.12 1.18
C VAL A 64 5.42 0.39 -0.22
N THR A 65 4.53 0.12 -1.18
CA THR A 65 4.70 0.60 -2.57
C THR A 65 4.75 2.12 -2.63
N LEU A 66 5.51 2.66 -3.59
CA LEU A 66 5.65 4.11 -3.79
C LEU A 66 4.29 4.79 -3.94
N SER A 67 3.40 4.26 -4.79
CA SER A 67 2.06 4.82 -5.00
C SER A 67 1.26 4.95 -3.70
N ARG A 68 1.37 3.97 -2.80
CA ARG A 68 0.69 4.00 -1.50
C ARG A 68 1.33 4.99 -0.54
N ARG A 69 2.66 5.14 -0.59
CA ARG A 69 3.39 6.18 0.15
C ARG A 69 2.99 7.59 -0.33
N HIS A 70 2.97 7.82 -1.64
CA HIS A 70 2.59 9.10 -2.22
C HIS A 70 1.13 9.46 -1.96
N SER A 71 0.20 8.50 -2.08
CA SER A 71 -1.21 8.72 -1.75
C SER A 71 -1.40 9.17 -0.29
N MET A 72 -0.64 8.61 0.66
CA MET A 72 -0.65 9.10 2.04
C MET A 72 -0.14 10.53 2.15
N VAL A 73 0.99 10.84 1.52
CA VAL A 73 1.57 12.20 1.55
C VAL A 73 0.59 13.22 0.97
N GLN A 74 -0.03 12.94 -0.17
CA GLN A 74 -1.06 13.81 -0.76
C GLN A 74 -2.29 13.98 0.14
N MET A 75 -2.74 12.92 0.84
CA MET A 75 -3.82 13.06 1.83
C MET A 75 -3.41 13.91 3.04
N LEU A 76 -2.11 13.99 3.36
CA LEU A 76 -1.60 14.88 4.40
C LEU A 76 -1.51 16.33 3.90
N GLU A 77 -1.11 16.54 2.66
CA GLU A 77 -0.95 17.86 2.03
C GLU A 77 -2.30 18.52 1.68
N ASN A 78 -3.29 17.75 1.21
CA ASN A 78 -4.64 18.24 0.90
C ASN A 78 -5.50 18.50 2.15
N LEU A 79 -4.97 18.22 3.34
CA LEU A 79 -5.54 18.66 4.59
C LEU A 79 -4.79 19.92 5.02
N ASP A 80 -5.21 21.06 4.47
CA ASP A 80 -4.94 22.37 5.07
C ASP A 80 -5.58 22.40 6.46
N LEU A 81 -4.87 21.81 7.42
CA LEU A 81 -5.18 21.90 8.83
C LEU A 81 -4.71 23.27 9.27
N ASP A 82 -5.63 24.23 9.33
CA ASP A 82 -5.48 25.45 10.13
C ASP A 82 -5.48 25.06 11.62
N GLY A 83 -4.41 24.39 12.04
CA GLY A 83 -4.26 23.78 13.35
C GLY A 83 -2.82 23.31 13.56
N PRO A 84 -2.31 23.38 14.80
CA PRO A 84 -0.91 23.11 15.09
C PRO A 84 -0.53 21.70 14.62
N SER A 85 0.57 21.62 13.87
CA SER A 85 1.07 20.38 13.28
C SER A 85 1.07 19.24 14.31
N PRO A 86 0.62 18.03 13.96
CA PRO A 86 0.67 16.91 14.90
C PRO A 86 2.11 16.71 15.36
N ILE A 87 2.35 16.93 16.66
CA ILE A 87 3.67 16.78 17.28
C ILE A 87 4.17 15.38 16.96
N ARG A 88 5.07 15.28 15.99
CA ARG A 88 5.95 14.12 15.82
C ARG A 88 6.76 14.08 17.10
N LYS A 89 6.35 13.26 18.07
CA LYS A 89 7.19 12.93 19.22
C LYS A 89 8.38 12.14 18.66
N LEU A 90 9.40 12.87 18.21
CA LEU A 90 10.74 12.34 18.09
C LEU A 90 11.09 11.86 19.50
N SER A 91 11.27 10.55 19.64
CA SER A 91 11.79 9.94 20.87
C SER A 91 13.24 10.36 21.03
N VAL A 92 13.46 11.56 21.55
CA VAL A 92 14.74 11.97 22.12
C VAL A 92 14.50 12.04 23.61
N GLY A 93 15.09 11.10 24.33
CA GLY A 93 14.89 10.94 25.76
C GLY A 93 15.15 12.24 26.49
N HIS A 94 14.20 12.69 27.31
CA HIS A 94 14.42 13.59 28.43
C HIS A 94 13.41 13.21 29.52
N GLN A 95 13.96 12.85 30.68
CA GLN A 95 13.25 12.71 31.94
C GLN A 95 12.56 14.04 32.26
N GLY A 96 11.23 14.05 32.27
CA GLY A 96 10.43 15.20 32.64
C GLY A 96 9.23 14.74 33.45
N LYS A 97 9.36 14.77 34.77
CA LYS A 97 8.23 14.59 35.70
C LYS A 97 7.23 15.71 35.43
N SER A 98 5.99 15.38 35.09
CA SER A 98 4.88 16.35 35.15
C SER A 98 3.58 15.65 35.54
N VAL A 99 3.30 15.82 36.84
CA VAL A 99 2.03 16.00 37.55
C VAL A 99 0.71 15.72 36.83
N ASP A 100 -0.15 15.03 37.59
CA ASP A 100 -1.51 14.59 37.31
C ASP A 100 -2.45 15.64 36.70
N ILE A 101 -3.17 15.24 35.65
CA ILE A 101 -4.52 15.76 35.36
C ILE A 101 -5.45 14.56 35.09
N LEU A 102 -6.25 14.28 36.10
CA LEU A 102 -7.41 13.40 36.08
C LEU A 102 -8.49 13.94 35.14
N HIS A 103 -9.21 13.00 34.49
CA HIS A 103 -10.51 13.20 33.82
C HIS A 103 -10.56 14.13 32.59
N THR A 104 -10.08 13.63 31.45
CA THR A 104 -10.70 13.97 30.17
C THR A 104 -11.10 12.68 29.48
N LYS A 105 -12.38 12.58 29.13
CA LYS A 105 -12.96 11.52 28.32
C LYS A 105 -12.04 11.32 27.11
N ARG A 106 -11.43 10.13 26.99
CA ARG A 106 -10.68 9.73 25.81
C ARG A 106 -11.62 9.80 24.61
N THR A 107 -11.70 10.96 23.97
CA THR A 107 -11.94 11.03 22.54
C THR A 107 -10.92 10.08 21.94
N LYS A 108 -11.39 8.96 21.40
CA LYS A 108 -10.55 8.07 20.61
C LYS A 108 -10.09 8.89 19.42
N MET A 109 -8.97 9.60 19.57
CA MET A 109 -8.25 10.12 18.43
C MET A 109 -7.96 8.89 17.58
N PHE A 110 -8.62 8.79 16.43
CA PHE A 110 -8.23 7.83 15.41
C PHE A 110 -6.80 8.19 15.03
N ARG A 111 -5.82 7.49 15.61
CA ARG A 111 -4.44 7.63 15.19
C ARG A 111 -4.40 7.25 13.71
N ARG A 112 -3.93 8.16 12.88
CA ARG A 112 -3.65 7.88 11.47
C ARG A 112 -2.59 6.79 11.42
N ALA A 113 -2.76 5.81 10.55
CA ALA A 113 -1.75 4.80 10.31
C ALA A 113 -0.48 5.50 9.79
N SER A 114 0.63 5.28 10.49
CA SER A 114 1.95 5.74 10.07
C SER A 114 2.50 4.84 8.96
N LEU A 115 3.58 5.27 8.31
CA LEU A 115 4.30 4.42 7.37
C LEU A 115 4.78 3.14 8.04
N ASP A 116 5.23 3.21 9.29
CA ASP A 116 5.66 2.04 10.05
C ASP A 116 4.49 1.07 10.31
N ASP A 117 3.30 1.58 10.64
CA ASP A 117 2.10 0.75 10.83
C ASP A 117 1.70 0.00 9.55
N LEU A 118 1.70 0.68 8.40
CA LEU A 118 1.36 0.05 7.11
C LEU A 118 2.35 -1.01 6.70
N GLU A 119 3.61 -0.66 6.89
CA GLU A 119 4.67 -1.57 6.61
C GLU A 119 4.47 -2.77 7.54
N GLN A 120 4.15 -2.59 8.83
CA GLN A 120 4.02 -3.67 9.83
C GLN A 120 2.89 -4.62 9.43
N ALA A 121 1.77 -4.07 8.98
CA ALA A 121 0.68 -4.84 8.41
C ALA A 121 1.09 -5.67 7.17
N SER A 122 2.12 -5.23 6.43
CA SER A 122 2.66 -5.99 5.30
C SER A 122 3.46 -7.23 5.75
N CYS A 123 3.95 -7.24 6.99
CA CYS A 123 4.63 -8.40 7.59
C CYS A 123 3.66 -9.46 8.14
N ASP A 124 2.40 -9.09 8.42
CA ASP A 124 1.42 -10.01 9.02
C ASP A 124 1.04 -11.15 8.07
N LEU A 125 1.14 -10.93 6.75
CA LEU A 125 0.82 -11.88 5.68
C LEU A 125 -0.58 -12.50 5.78
N ALA A 126 -1.44 -11.96 6.65
CA ALA A 126 -2.76 -12.46 6.89
C ALA A 126 -3.65 -12.16 5.68
N PRO A 127 -4.50 -13.12 5.25
CA PRO A 127 -5.47 -12.85 4.20
C PRO A 127 -6.41 -11.74 4.65
N ALA A 128 -6.55 -10.71 3.81
CA ALA A 128 -7.43 -9.58 4.07
C ALA A 128 -8.56 -9.53 3.02
N VAL A 129 -9.79 -9.35 3.49
CA VAL A 129 -10.92 -9.09 2.60
C VAL A 129 -10.88 -7.62 2.18
N GLN A 130 -10.43 -7.37 0.96
CA GLN A 130 -10.23 -6.02 0.43
C GLN A 130 -11.43 -5.49 -0.39
N GLN A 131 -12.54 -6.24 -0.44
CA GLN A 131 -13.77 -5.89 -1.19
C GLN A 131 -13.50 -5.41 -2.64
N ARG A 132 -12.49 -5.98 -3.30
CA ARG A 132 -12.00 -5.54 -4.62
C ARG A 132 -12.87 -5.95 -5.80
N ILE A 133 -13.80 -6.89 -5.59
CA ILE A 133 -14.70 -7.38 -6.63
C ILE A 133 -16.10 -6.88 -6.31
N ILE A 134 -16.61 -6.01 -7.17
CA ILE A 134 -17.94 -5.40 -7.03
C ILE A 134 -18.81 -5.92 -8.16
N LYS A 135 -19.95 -6.51 -7.81
CA LYS A 135 -20.96 -6.91 -8.79
C LYS A 135 -21.66 -5.64 -9.31
N ILE A 136 -21.62 -5.43 -10.62
CA ILE A 136 -22.35 -4.34 -11.28
C ILE A 136 -23.85 -4.61 -11.12
N GLN A 137 -24.59 -3.58 -10.75
CA GLN A 137 -26.04 -3.68 -10.48
C GLN A 137 -26.84 -3.15 -11.68
N ASP A 138 -26.42 -2.02 -12.23
CA ASP A 138 -27.02 -1.34 -13.37
C ASP A 138 -25.96 -0.50 -14.13
N GLU A 139 -26.38 0.16 -15.20
CA GLU A 139 -25.51 0.97 -16.08
C GLU A 139 -25.00 2.25 -15.40
N GLU A 140 -25.81 2.90 -14.56
CA GLU A 140 -25.40 4.08 -13.80
C GLU A 140 -24.29 3.73 -12.78
N HIS A 141 -24.45 2.60 -12.08
CA HIS A 141 -23.46 2.07 -11.16
C HIS A 141 -22.15 1.75 -11.90
N PHE A 142 -22.22 1.22 -13.12
CA PHE A 142 -21.03 0.99 -13.95
C PHE A 142 -20.29 2.30 -14.27
N HIS A 143 -20.99 3.33 -14.75
CA HIS A 143 -20.39 4.64 -15.02
C HIS A 143 -19.79 5.28 -13.77
N HIS A 144 -20.48 5.19 -12.63
CA HIS A 144 -19.96 5.67 -11.36
C HIS A 144 -18.65 4.96 -10.96
N LEU A 145 -18.60 3.63 -11.08
CA LEU A 145 -17.39 2.85 -10.80
C LEU A 145 -16.25 3.20 -11.75
N LEU A 146 -16.54 3.51 -13.02
CA LEU A 146 -15.54 3.93 -14.00
C LEU A 146 -14.93 5.29 -13.62
N MET A 147 -15.76 6.29 -13.31
CA MET A 147 -15.29 7.61 -12.87
C MET A 147 -14.44 7.52 -11.59
N LYS A 148 -14.87 6.69 -10.63
CA LYS A 148 -14.11 6.42 -9.41
C LYS A 148 -12.76 5.76 -9.70
N SER A 149 -12.72 4.80 -10.64
CA SER A 149 -11.48 4.13 -11.07
C SER A 149 -10.51 5.11 -11.72
N GLU A 150 -10.99 6.03 -12.56
CA GLU A 150 -10.16 7.05 -13.21
C GLU A 150 -9.56 8.02 -12.19
N ALA A 151 -10.37 8.53 -11.26
CA ALA A 151 -9.90 9.40 -10.18
C ALA A 151 -8.83 8.72 -9.32
N PHE A 152 -9.03 7.45 -8.96
CA PHE A 152 -8.04 6.69 -8.21
C PHE A 152 -6.73 6.51 -8.98
N THR A 153 -6.81 6.25 -10.28
CA THR A 153 -5.62 6.07 -11.13
C THR A 153 -4.84 7.37 -11.25
N LYS A 154 -5.51 8.50 -11.49
CA LYS A 154 -4.88 9.83 -11.53
C LYS A 154 -4.13 10.15 -10.23
N ASN A 155 -4.69 9.77 -9.08
CA ASN A 155 -4.08 10.05 -7.77
C ASN A 155 -2.98 9.03 -7.38
N SER A 156 -2.88 7.89 -8.07
CA SER A 156 -1.94 6.82 -7.72
C SER A 156 -0.73 6.72 -8.65
N VAL A 157 -0.81 7.31 -9.85
CA VAL A 157 0.30 7.37 -10.80
C VAL A 157 1.24 8.50 -10.37
N ILE A 158 2.48 8.13 -10.05
CA ILE A 158 3.56 9.08 -9.79
C ILE A 158 4.20 9.34 -11.14
N THR A 159 4.01 10.53 -11.70
CA THR A 159 4.73 10.98 -12.89
C THR A 159 6.12 11.40 -12.46
N GLU A 160 7.15 10.88 -13.14
CA GLU A 160 8.51 11.37 -13.00
C GLU A 160 8.52 12.83 -13.47
N THR A 161 8.89 13.76 -12.60
CA THR A 161 9.20 15.14 -12.98
C THR A 161 10.58 15.15 -13.60
N GLU A 162 10.68 15.50 -14.88
CA GLU A 162 11.96 15.87 -15.48
C GLU A 162 12.50 17.09 -14.70
N GLU A 163 13.62 16.92 -13.98
CA GLU A 163 14.32 18.03 -13.32
C GLU A 163 14.88 18.95 -14.43
N GLU A 164 14.36 20.18 -14.53
CA GLU A 164 14.96 21.28 -15.29
C GLU A 164 16.21 21.85 -14.59
#